data_AF-A0A924Z1E2-F1
#
_entry.id   AF-A0A924Z1E2-F1
#
_cell.length_a   1.000
_cell.length_b   1.000
_cell.length_c   1.000
_cell.angle_alpha   90.00
_cell.angle_beta   90.00
_cell.angle_gamma   90.00
#
_symmetry.space_group_name_H-M   'P 1'
#
loop_
_entity.id
_entity.type
_entity.pdbx_description
1 polymer ?
#
loop_
_entity_poly.entity_id
_entity_poly.type
_entity_poly.pdbx_seq_one_letter_code
_entity_poly.pdbx_strand_id
1 'polypeptide(L)'
;MARSGFLADFQKFLMQGNVIDLAVAVIIGGAFGKIVTSFVEDIITPVILNPALQAAKVNDLQSLSVNGIKYGVFLAAIINFVVIAFAIFMLIRAFEKAKRRFSRQEAIDEAAAADPVVLSQERLTGAIERLTSSMESR
;
A
#
# COMPACT_ATOMS: atom_id res chain seq x y z
N MET A 1 25.16 32.02 30.48
CA MET A 1 25.72 31.05 29.52
C MET A 1 25.30 29.65 29.94
N ALA A 2 24.19 29.13 29.42
CA ALA A 2 23.86 27.74 29.66
C ALA A 2 24.86 26.88 28.88
N ARG A 3 25.61 26.02 29.59
CA ARG A 3 26.46 24.99 28.99
C ARG A 3 25.57 24.13 28.08
N SER A 4 25.69 24.27 26.77
CA SER A 4 25.16 23.30 25.82
C SER A 4 25.99 22.02 25.98
N GLY A 5 25.54 21.16 26.90
CA GLY A 5 26.08 19.81 27.01
C GLY A 5 25.66 18.99 25.79
N PHE A 6 26.39 17.90 25.53
CA PHE A 6 26.12 16.94 24.46
C PHE A 6 24.62 16.58 24.29
N LEU A 7 23.85 16.51 25.39
CA LEU A 7 22.39 16.29 25.33
C LEU A 7 21.60 17.39 24.62
N ALA A 8 21.99 18.66 24.76
CA ALA A 8 21.33 19.77 24.08
C ALA A 8 21.64 19.77 22.57
N ASP A 9 22.87 19.40 22.20
CA ASP A 9 23.27 19.25 20.79
C ASP A 9 22.64 18.01 20.15
N PHE A 10 22.52 16.93 20.90
CA PHE A 10 21.80 15.72 20.49
C PHE A 10 20.29 15.99 20.31
N GLN A 11 19.66 16.73 21.23
CA GLN A 11 18.26 17.12 21.07
C GLN A 11 18.07 18.02 19.84
N LYS A 12 18.98 18.96 19.58
CA LYS A 12 18.94 19.79 18.35
C LYS A 12 19.07 18.95 17.07
N PHE A 13 19.93 17.95 17.08
CA PHE A 13 20.08 17.00 15.98
C PHE A 13 18.83 16.15 15.77
N LEU A 14 18.20 15.67 16.85
CA LEU A 14 16.93 14.93 16.75
C LEU A 14 15.80 15.84 16.28
N MET A 15 15.71 17.09 16.73
CA MET A 15 14.68 18.04 16.29
C MET A 15 14.81 18.46 14.82
N GLN A 16 15.85 18.00 14.13
CA GLN A 16 15.99 18.18 12.70
C GLN A 16 14.92 17.32 12.01
N GLY A 17 13.91 17.96 11.40
CA GLY A 17 12.68 17.29 10.93
C GLY A 17 12.92 16.02 10.09
N ASN A 18 13.95 16.02 9.25
CA ASN A 18 14.34 14.87 8.42
C ASN A 18 14.71 13.60 9.23
N VAL A 19 15.22 13.74 10.45
CA VAL A 19 15.62 12.60 11.31
C VAL A 19 14.42 11.98 12.00
N ILE A 20 13.47 12.79 12.48
CA ILE A 20 12.25 12.29 13.13
C ILE A 20 11.37 11.57 12.13
N ASP A 21 11.15 12.16 10.95
CA ASP A 21 10.31 11.53 9.91
C ASP A 21 10.90 10.21 9.43
N LEU A 22 12.23 10.16 9.26
CA LEU A 22 12.93 8.92 8.91
C LEU A 22 12.85 7.88 10.04
N ALA A 23 13.01 8.28 11.30
CA ALA A 23 12.89 7.37 12.44
C ALA A 23 11.48 6.77 12.54
N VAL A 24 10.45 7.59 12.38
CA VAL A 24 9.05 7.14 12.38
C VAL A 24 8.80 6.18 11.21
N ALA A 25 9.27 6.52 10.01
CA ALA A 25 9.12 5.66 8.83
C ALA A 25 9.76 4.28 9.02
N VAL A 26 10.96 4.21 9.60
CA VAL A 26 11.67 2.94 9.87
C VAL A 26 10.95 2.12 10.94
N ILE A 27 10.48 2.74 12.02
CA ILE A 27 9.76 2.04 13.10
C ILE A 27 8.43 1.47 12.58
N ILE A 28 7.66 2.28 11.85
CA ILE A 28 6.39 1.85 11.25
C ILE A 28 6.65 0.75 10.21
N GLY A 29 7.64 0.92 9.34
CA GLY A 29 8.02 -0.07 8.34
C GLY A 29 8.41 -1.42 8.96
N GLY A 30 9.22 -1.39 10.02
CA GLY A 30 9.62 -2.59 10.76
C GLY A 30 8.46 -3.28 11.47
N ALA A 31 7.57 -2.53 12.10
CA ALA A 31 6.38 -3.08 12.76
C ALA A 31 5.39 -3.65 11.73
N PHE A 32 5.14 -2.92 10.65
CA PHE A 32 4.23 -3.33 9.59
C PHE A 32 4.74 -4.58 8.85
N GLY A 33 6.05 -4.68 8.62
CA GLY A 33 6.67 -5.89 8.08
C GLY A 33 6.30 -7.14 8.87
N LYS A 34 6.31 -7.08 10.22
CA LYS A 34 5.91 -8.20 11.07
C LYS A 34 4.45 -8.58 10.92
N ILE A 35 3.56 -7.60 10.75
CA ILE A 35 2.13 -7.85 10.52
C ILE A 35 1.93 -8.60 9.21
N VAL A 36 2.63 -8.18 8.15
CA VAL A 36 2.59 -8.84 6.84
C VAL A 36 3.15 -10.26 6.93
N THR A 37 4.29 -10.44 7.60
CA THR A 37 4.88 -11.77 7.81
C THR A 37 3.92 -12.70 8.55
N SER A 38 3.32 -12.25 9.66
CA SER A 38 2.34 -13.04 10.41
C SER A 38 1.09 -13.36 9.58
N PHE A 39 0.56 -12.41 8.81
CA PHE A 39 -0.57 -12.69 7.91
C PHE A 39 -0.23 -13.80 6.89
N VAL A 40 0.99 -13.80 6.38
CA VAL A 40 1.41 -14.78 5.38
C VAL A 40 1.70 -16.15 6.00
N GLU A 41 2.44 -16.17 7.10
CA GLU A 41 2.84 -17.41 7.79
C GLU A 41 1.66 -18.05 8.52
N ASP A 42 0.84 -17.25 9.19
CA ASP A 42 -0.22 -17.75 10.08
C ASP A 42 -1.58 -17.89 9.39
N ILE A 43 -1.83 -17.19 8.28
CA ILE A 43 -3.12 -17.27 7.56
C ILE A 43 -2.95 -17.85 6.16
N ILE A 44 -2.12 -17.24 5.31
CA ILE A 44 -2.04 -17.65 3.90
C ILE A 44 -1.43 -19.05 3.76
N THR A 45 -0.32 -19.32 4.44
CA THR A 45 0.40 -20.59 4.37
C THR A 45 -0.47 -21.78 4.81
N PRO A 46 -1.13 -21.78 5.98
CA PRO A 46 -1.97 -22.91 6.37
C PRO A 46 -3.23 -23.07 5.50
N VAL A 47 -3.76 -22.00 4.92
CA VAL A 47 -5.00 -22.06 4.12
C VAL A 47 -4.73 -22.47 2.67
N ILE A 48 -3.62 -22.04 2.07
CA ILE A 48 -3.29 -22.28 0.67
C ILE A 48 -2.24 -23.39 0.52
N LEU A 49 -1.19 -23.37 1.33
CA LEU A 49 -0.06 -24.29 1.20
C LEU A 49 -0.35 -25.66 1.80
N ASN A 50 -0.96 -25.77 2.98
CA ASN A 50 -1.25 -27.09 3.59
C ASN A 50 -2.12 -28.00 2.70
N PRO A 51 -3.22 -27.54 2.08
CA PRO A 51 -3.97 -28.39 1.14
C PRO A 51 -3.21 -28.67 -0.16
N ALA A 52 -2.36 -27.74 -0.64
CA ALA A 52 -1.51 -27.98 -1.81
C ALA A 52 -0.36 -28.98 -1.53
N LEU A 53 0.20 -28.98 -0.32
CA LEU A 53 1.23 -29.91 0.18
C LEU A 53 0.67 -31.32 0.38
N GLN A 54 -0.55 -31.43 0.92
CA GLN A 54 -1.26 -32.70 1.03
C GLN A 54 -1.59 -33.28 -0.36
N ALA A 55 -1.98 -32.45 -1.32
CA ALA A 55 -2.18 -32.87 -2.71
C ALA A 55 -0.88 -33.34 -3.39
N ALA A 56 0.27 -32.80 -2.99
CA ALA A 56 1.59 -33.13 -3.52
C ALA A 56 2.29 -34.31 -2.81
N LYS A 57 1.68 -34.94 -1.78
CA LYS A 57 2.28 -36.00 -0.93
C LYS A 57 3.60 -35.63 -0.24
N VAL A 58 3.89 -34.34 -0.07
CA VAL A 58 5.07 -33.87 0.66
C VAL A 58 4.56 -33.24 1.95
N ASN A 59 4.62 -34.00 3.05
CA ASN A 59 4.15 -33.54 4.36
C ASN A 59 5.00 -32.38 4.90
N ASP A 60 6.25 -32.29 4.46
CA ASP A 60 7.18 -31.26 4.91
C ASP A 60 8.24 -30.96 3.84
N LEU A 61 8.08 -29.85 3.10
CA LEU A 61 9.05 -29.41 2.09
C LEU A 61 10.44 -29.21 2.70
N GLN A 62 10.52 -28.84 3.99
CA GLN A 62 11.79 -28.58 4.67
C GLN A 62 12.57 -29.84 5.00
N SER A 63 11.90 -31.01 5.02
CA SER A 63 12.53 -32.31 5.26
C SER A 63 13.31 -32.85 4.04
N LEU A 64 13.09 -32.26 2.87
CA LEU A 64 13.76 -32.67 1.64
C LEU A 64 15.26 -32.36 1.71
N SER A 65 16.05 -33.43 1.69
CA SER A 65 17.51 -33.36 1.65
C SER A 65 18.11 -34.37 0.68
N VAL A 66 19.15 -33.96 -0.02
CA VAL A 66 19.97 -34.83 -0.90
C VAL A 66 21.39 -34.72 -0.39
N ASN A 67 22.03 -35.84 -0.06
CA ASN A 67 23.41 -35.90 0.44
C ASN A 67 23.70 -34.96 1.63
N GLY A 68 22.74 -34.80 2.55
CA GLY A 68 22.88 -33.91 3.72
C GLY A 68 22.61 -32.43 3.46
N ILE A 69 22.36 -32.03 2.21
CA ILE A 69 21.98 -30.65 1.85
C ILE A 69 20.46 -30.51 1.92
N LYS A 70 19.97 -29.71 2.88
CA LYS A 70 18.54 -29.42 3.09
C LYS A 70 18.01 -28.36 2.12
N TYR A 71 17.96 -28.69 0.83
CA TYR A 71 17.42 -27.80 -0.20
C TYR A 71 15.94 -27.44 0.03
N GLY A 72 15.22 -28.29 0.78
CA GLY A 72 13.85 -28.04 1.21
C GLY A 72 13.64 -26.72 1.95
N VAL A 73 14.58 -26.35 2.83
CA VAL A 73 14.52 -25.09 3.60
C VAL A 73 14.69 -23.89 2.68
N PHE A 74 15.60 -23.98 1.72
CA PHE A 74 15.81 -22.91 0.74
C PHE A 74 14.60 -22.73 -0.18
N LEU A 75 14.02 -23.83 -0.67
CA LEU A 75 12.82 -23.78 -1.51
C LEU A 75 11.62 -23.23 -0.74
N ALA A 76 11.44 -23.61 0.53
CA ALA A 76 10.42 -23.04 1.40
C ALA A 76 10.61 -21.52 1.58
N ALA A 77 11.85 -21.05 1.73
CA ALA A 77 12.15 -19.62 1.82
C ALA A 77 11.79 -18.85 0.54
N ILE A 78 12.07 -19.42 -0.65
CA ILE A 78 11.66 -18.82 -1.93
C ILE A 78 10.14 -18.73 -2.02
N ILE A 79 9.43 -19.81 -1.69
CA ILE A 79 7.97 -19.83 -1.73
C ILE A 79 7.41 -18.78 -0.76
N ASN A 80 7.92 -18.70 0.47
CA ASN A 80 7.50 -17.70 1.44
C ASN A 80 7.70 -16.27 0.91
N PHE A 81 8.86 -15.98 0.32
CA PHE A 81 9.13 -14.68 -0.29
C PHE A 81 8.12 -14.30 -1.39
N VAL A 82 7.79 -15.25 -2.28
CA VAL A 82 6.80 -15.02 -3.35
C VAL A 82 5.40 -14.78 -2.78
N VAL A 83 5.00 -15.53 -1.75
CA VAL A 83 3.70 -15.36 -1.10
C VAL A 83 3.62 -14.01 -0.39
N ILE A 84 4.67 -13.60 0.33
CA ILE A 84 4.75 -12.28 0.97
C ILE A 84 4.64 -11.17 -0.07
N ALA A 85 5.41 -11.25 -1.16
CA ALA A 85 5.34 -10.27 -2.24
C ALA A 85 3.93 -10.17 -2.85
N PHE A 86 3.26 -11.32 -3.05
CA PHE A 86 1.89 -11.36 -3.55
C PHE A 86 0.88 -10.78 -2.55
N ALA A 87 1.02 -11.07 -1.25
CA ALA A 87 0.16 -10.53 -0.20
C ALA A 87 0.29 -9.00 -0.10
N ILE A 88 1.53 -8.47 -0.12
CA ILE A 88 1.78 -7.02 -0.15
C ILE A 88 1.15 -6.40 -1.39
N PHE A 89 1.34 -7.01 -2.56
CA PHE A 89 0.73 -6.54 -3.80
C PHE A 89 -0.80 -6.49 -3.71
N MET A 90 -1.43 -7.53 -3.17
CA MET A 90 -2.88 -7.55 -2.99
C MET A 90 -3.35 -6.46 -2.02
N LEU A 91 -2.60 -6.23 -0.94
CA LEU A 91 -2.90 -5.19 0.03
C LEU A 91 -2.82 -3.79 -0.60
N ILE A 92 -1.72 -3.47 -1.29
CA ILE A 92 -1.55 -2.19 -1.99
C ILE A 92 -2.68 -1.99 -2.99
N ARG A 93 -3.02 -3.04 -3.78
CA ARG A 93 -4.12 -3.00 -4.74
C ARG A 93 -5.48 -2.78 -4.06
N ALA A 94 -5.71 -3.36 -2.88
CA ALA A 94 -6.92 -3.14 -2.11
C ALA A 94 -7.01 -1.69 -1.60
N PHE A 95 -5.91 -1.14 -1.07
CA PHE A 95 -5.83 0.25 -0.64
C PHE A 95 -6.03 1.23 -1.81
N GLU A 96 -5.41 0.98 -2.96
CA GLU A 96 -5.57 1.82 -4.15
C GLU A 96 -7.01 1.77 -4.68
N LYS A 97 -7.63 0.58 -4.69
CA LYS A 97 -9.04 0.40 -5.06
C LYS A 97 -9.98 1.10 -4.07
N ALA A 98 -9.70 1.04 -2.77
CA ALA A 98 -10.46 1.73 -1.74
C ALA A 98 -10.34 3.25 -1.87
N LYS A 99 -9.11 3.78 -2.00
CA LYS A 99 -8.84 5.21 -2.22
C LYS A 99 -9.57 5.75 -3.45
N ARG A 100 -9.50 5.02 -4.57
CA ARG A 100 -10.23 5.38 -5.79
C ARG A 100 -11.75 5.38 -5.61
N ARG A 101 -12.29 4.56 -4.70
CA ARG A 101 -13.72 4.54 -4.38
C ARG A 101 -14.11 5.75 -3.52
N PHE A 102 -13.28 6.15 -2.55
CA PHE A 102 -13.52 7.36 -1.74
C PHE A 102 -13.42 8.65 -2.55
N SER A 103 -12.36 8.84 -3.34
CA SER A 103 -12.22 10.04 -4.19
C SER A 103 -13.27 10.14 -5.30
N ARG A 104 -13.79 8.99 -5.77
CA ARG A 104 -14.91 8.98 -6.72
C ARG A 104 -16.24 9.26 -6.03
N GLN A 105 -16.42 8.86 -4.78
CA GLN A 105 -17.61 9.17 -4.00
C GLN A 105 -17.66 10.66 -3.66
N GLU A 106 -16.54 11.26 -3.24
CA GLU A 106 -16.44 12.72 -3.04
C GLU A 106 -16.76 13.50 -4.31
N ALA A 107 -16.25 13.09 -5.47
CA ALA A 107 -16.56 13.75 -6.75
C ALA A 107 -18.04 13.58 -7.17
N ILE A 108 -18.71 12.50 -6.76
CA ILE A 108 -20.14 12.29 -7.04
C ILE A 108 -20.99 13.10 -6.06
N ASP A 109 -20.60 13.14 -4.79
CA ASP A 109 -21.30 13.89 -3.74
C ASP A 109 -21.16 15.41 -3.98
N GLU A 110 -20.01 15.88 -4.47
CA GLU A 110 -19.79 17.27 -4.87
C GLU A 110 -20.57 17.63 -6.15
N ALA A 111 -20.66 16.71 -7.12
CA ALA A 111 -21.51 16.88 -8.31
C ALA A 111 -23.02 16.81 -7.98
N ALA A 112 -23.41 16.11 -6.93
CA ALA A 112 -24.79 16.03 -6.45
C ALA A 112 -25.17 17.19 -5.50
N ALA A 113 -24.19 17.75 -4.79
CA ALA A 113 -24.34 18.93 -3.93
C ALA A 113 -24.28 20.24 -4.72
N ALA A 114 -23.76 20.22 -5.96
CA ALA A 114 -23.91 21.33 -6.89
C ALA A 114 -25.41 21.52 -7.20
N ASP A 115 -25.96 22.65 -6.74
CA ASP A 115 -27.35 23.02 -6.94
C ASP A 115 -27.72 22.87 -8.43
N PRO A 116 -28.78 22.11 -8.78
CA PRO A 116 -29.16 21.85 -10.17
C PRO A 116 -29.34 23.14 -10.99
N VAL A 117 -29.66 24.26 -10.34
CA VAL A 117 -29.75 25.58 -10.97
C VAL A 117 -28.37 26.07 -11.42
N VAL A 118 -27.32 25.92 -10.61
CA VAL A 118 -25.95 26.35 -10.94
C VAL A 118 -25.37 25.53 -12.09
N LEU A 119 -25.58 24.20 -12.10
CA LEU A 119 -25.18 23.31 -13.20
C LEU A 119 -25.88 23.64 -14.53
N SER A 120 -27.15 24.08 -14.47
CA SER A 120 -27.89 24.50 -15.66
C SER A 120 -27.34 25.79 -16.25
N GLN A 121 -26.92 26.74 -15.40
CA GLN A 121 -26.30 28.00 -15.84
C GLN A 121 -24.93 27.77 -16.47
N GLU A 122 -24.10 26.91 -15.88
CA GLU A 122 -22.76 26.62 -16.42
C GLU A 122 -22.83 25.99 -17.82
N ARG A 123 -23.82 25.11 -18.06
CA ARG A 123 -24.10 24.52 -19.37
C ARG A 123 -24.58 25.54 -20.40
N LEU A 124 -25.42 26.49 -19.98
CA LEU A 124 -25.90 27.57 -20.85
C LEU A 124 -24.75 28.50 -21.24
N THR A 125 -23.90 28.90 -20.29
CA THR A 125 -22.73 29.73 -20.54
C THR A 125 -21.74 29.03 -21.48
N GLY A 126 -21.44 27.75 -21.25
CA GLY A 126 -20.57 26.97 -22.14
C GLY A 126 -21.16 26.73 -23.54
N ALA A 127 -22.49 26.62 -23.66
CA ALA A 127 -23.16 26.53 -24.96
C ALA A 127 -23.07 27.86 -25.73
N ILE A 128 -23.18 28.99 -25.04
CA ILE A 128 -23.01 30.32 -25.62
C ILE A 128 -21.57 30.50 -26.11
N GLU A 129 -20.54 30.15 -25.33
CA GLU A 129 -19.14 30.23 -25.78
C GLU A 129 -18.84 29.39 -27.02
N ARG A 130 -19.42 28.18 -27.11
CA ARG A 130 -19.27 27.33 -28.30
C ARG A 130 -20.01 27.87 -29.52
N LEU A 131 -21.17 28.51 -29.32
CA LEU A 131 -21.89 29.18 -30.40
C LEU A 131 -21.12 30.41 -30.87
N THR A 132 -20.56 31.19 -29.96
CA THR A 132 -19.69 32.33 -30.26
C THR A 132 -18.46 31.88 -31.05
N SER A 133 -17.76 30.82 -30.61
CA SER A 133 -16.60 30.31 -31.35
C SER A 133 -16.99 29.73 -32.72
N SER A 134 -18.17 29.10 -32.83
CA SER A 134 -18.71 28.63 -34.11
C SER A 134 -19.11 29.77 -35.05
N MET A 135 -19.44 30.95 -34.52
CA MET A 135 -19.76 32.13 -35.31
C MET A 135 -18.52 32.93 -35.68
N GLU A 136 -17.50 33.00 -34.82
CA GLU A 136 -16.20 33.59 -35.14
C GLU A 136 -15.38 32.75 -36.12
N SER A 137 -15.60 31.43 -36.16
CA SER A 137 -14.93 30.52 -37.09
C SER A 137 -15.59 30.44 -38.48
N ARG A 138 -16.63 31.23 -38.73
CA ARG A 138 -17.29 31.38 -40.04
C ARG A 138 -17.05 32.78 -40.60
#